data_AF-A2FM93-F1
#
_entry.id   AF-A2FM93-F1
#
_cell.length_a   1.000
_cell.length_b   1.000
_cell.length_c   1.000
_cell.angle_alpha   90.00
_cell.angle_beta   90.00
_cell.angle_gamma   90.00
#
_symmetry.space_group_name_H-M   'P 1'
#
loop_
_entity.id
_entity.type
_entity.pdbx_description
1 polymer ?
#
loop_
_entity_poly.entity_id
_entity_poly.type
_entity_poly.pdbx_seq_one_letter_code
_entity_poly.pdbx_strand_id
1 'polypeptide(L)'
;MINKITAIEQKLNVAHKRRSTDNLKALLKRPLIMYQRSMKKYIIIPPKQSEIVQRIQNLFNSEVFTPQQRGYFNAFSNAYLNSDGHKSKMFETFLNGITNSGNTCYMNSILSLLANIPKFKYIIYTCDEKLQSDLLTELKILFAKLDFINHPNVTADNIIEILRSQIIDINFSEQQDAQEFILVLLQTILKGAPACTFI
;
A
#
# COMPACT_ATOMS: atom_id res chain seq x y z
N MET A 1 6.10 56.60 -1.01
CA MET A 1 4.77 56.08 -0.58
C MET A 1 4.49 54.71 -1.18
N ILE A 2 4.75 54.51 -2.48
CA ILE A 2 4.59 53.24 -3.24
C ILE A 2 5.29 52.03 -2.58
N ASN A 3 6.57 52.16 -2.19
CA ASN A 3 7.32 51.03 -1.61
C ASN A 3 6.76 50.49 -0.28
N LYS A 4 6.01 51.31 0.48
CA LYS A 4 5.37 50.87 1.73
C LYS A 4 4.09 50.07 1.47
N ILE A 5 3.38 50.37 0.37
CA ILE A 5 2.15 49.66 -0.03
C ILE A 5 2.49 48.26 -0.52
N THR A 6 3.51 48.13 -1.38
CA THR A 6 3.97 46.83 -1.90
C THR A 6 4.44 45.88 -0.79
N ALA A 7 5.09 46.42 0.25
CA ALA A 7 5.52 45.62 1.41
C ALA A 7 4.35 45.11 2.27
N ILE A 8 3.23 45.82 2.31
CA ILE A 8 2.02 45.42 3.05
C ILE A 8 1.28 44.33 2.26
N GLU A 9 1.16 44.45 0.94
CA GLU A 9 0.53 43.46 0.06
C GLU A 9 1.27 42.11 0.11
N GLN A 10 2.61 42.13 0.11
CA GLN A 10 3.40 40.90 0.25
C GLN A 10 3.16 40.22 1.61
N LYS A 11 3.08 40.98 2.70
CA LYS A 11 2.79 40.43 4.04
C LYS A 11 1.38 39.85 4.14
N LEU A 12 0.39 40.50 3.52
CA LEU A 12 -1.00 40.01 3.45
C LEU A 12 -1.09 38.69 2.65
N ASN A 13 -0.40 38.59 1.52
CA ASN A 13 -0.39 37.37 0.70
C ASN A 13 0.27 36.18 1.43
N VAL A 14 1.38 36.43 2.15
CA VAL A 14 2.03 35.39 2.98
C VAL A 14 1.11 34.95 4.13
N ALA A 15 0.41 35.88 4.77
CA ALA A 15 -0.53 35.58 5.84
C ALA A 15 -1.73 34.76 5.34
N HIS A 16 -2.32 35.11 4.19
CA HIS A 16 -3.40 34.34 3.57
C HIS A 16 -2.98 32.91 3.19
N LYS A 17 -1.77 32.75 2.62
CA LYS A 17 -1.24 31.44 2.25
C LYS A 17 -1.01 30.54 3.48
N ARG A 18 -0.48 31.10 4.57
CA ARG A 18 -0.32 30.39 5.86
C ARG A 18 -1.67 29.95 6.44
N ARG A 19 -2.65 30.86 6.47
CA ARG A 19 -3.99 30.58 6.99
C ARG A 19 -4.70 29.47 6.20
N SER A 20 -4.53 29.44 4.88
CA SER A 20 -5.04 28.37 4.01
C SER A 20 -4.40 27.01 4.33
N THR A 21 -3.08 26.95 4.48
CA THR A 21 -2.37 25.69 4.81
C THR A 21 -2.69 25.18 6.22
N ASP A 22 -2.87 26.08 7.19
CA ASP A 22 -3.22 25.69 8.56
C ASP A 22 -4.66 25.18 8.64
N ASN A 23 -5.57 25.77 7.86
CA ASN A 23 -6.94 25.27 7.70
C ASN A 23 -6.97 23.89 7.05
N LEU A 24 -6.18 23.66 5.99
CA LEU A 24 -6.09 22.35 5.34
C LEU A 24 -5.52 21.27 6.28
N LYS A 25 -4.48 21.60 7.04
CA LYS A 25 -3.92 20.72 8.09
C LYS A 25 -4.93 20.43 9.20
N ALA A 26 -5.74 21.40 9.58
CA ALA A 26 -6.81 21.23 10.58
C ALA A 26 -7.96 20.36 10.04
N LEU A 27 -8.33 20.53 8.76
CA LEU A 27 -9.34 19.74 8.05
C LEU A 27 -8.92 18.27 7.91
N LEU A 28 -7.64 18.00 7.64
CA LEU A 28 -7.10 16.63 7.51
C LEU A 28 -6.83 15.94 8.85
N LYS A 29 -6.64 16.68 9.95
CA LYS A 29 -6.35 16.11 11.28
C LYS A 29 -7.49 15.23 11.81
N ARG A 30 -8.75 15.66 11.66
CA ARG A 30 -9.91 14.92 12.20
C ARG A 30 -10.14 13.58 11.47
N PRO A 31 -10.17 13.51 10.13
CA PRO A 31 -10.22 12.26 9.40
C PRO A 31 -9.07 11.30 9.77
N LEU A 32 -7.84 11.82 9.88
CA LEU A 32 -6.67 11.01 10.25
C LEU A 32 -6.81 10.41 11.65
N ILE A 33 -7.25 11.20 12.63
CA ILE A 33 -7.46 10.74 14.02
C ILE A 33 -8.61 9.74 14.08
N MET A 34 -9.70 9.93 13.32
CA MET A 34 -10.80 8.97 13.26
C MET A 34 -10.38 7.67 12.60
N TYR A 35 -9.62 7.72 11.51
CA TYR A 35 -9.01 6.54 10.88
C TYR A 35 -8.10 5.79 11.87
N GLN A 36 -7.16 6.49 12.51
CA GLN A 36 -6.27 5.93 13.54
C GLN A 36 -7.04 5.33 14.73
N ARG A 37 -8.14 5.95 15.17
CA ARG A 37 -8.99 5.43 16.26
C ARG A 37 -9.86 4.24 15.84
N SER A 38 -10.37 4.23 14.62
CA SER A 38 -11.14 3.10 14.07
C SER A 38 -10.24 1.88 13.89
N MET A 39 -9.02 2.08 13.37
CA MET A 39 -8.00 1.03 13.25
C MET A 39 -7.57 0.45 14.60
N LYS A 40 -7.66 1.22 15.70
CA LYS A 40 -7.39 0.71 17.06
C LYS A 40 -8.40 -0.33 17.55
N LYS A 41 -9.65 -0.31 17.06
CA LYS A 41 -10.68 -1.32 17.41
C LYS A 41 -10.57 -2.59 16.58
N TYR A 42 -9.90 -2.51 15.43
CA TYR A 42 -9.52 -3.66 14.61
C TYR A 42 -8.06 -4.08 14.81
N ILE A 43 -7.48 -3.80 16.00
CA ILE A 43 -6.25 -4.47 16.44
C ILE A 43 -6.61 -5.92 16.77
N ILE A 44 -6.89 -6.68 15.72
CA ILE A 44 -6.43 -8.05 15.61
C ILE A 44 -4.93 -7.91 15.80
N ILE A 45 -4.39 -8.52 16.85
CA ILE A 45 -2.94 -8.53 17.11
C ILE A 45 -2.31 -8.89 15.77
N PRO A 46 -1.63 -7.94 15.07
CA PRO A 46 -0.97 -8.33 13.86
C PRO A 46 -0.03 -9.47 14.26
N PRO A 47 0.12 -10.52 13.44
CA PRO A 47 1.24 -11.45 13.61
C PRO A 47 2.48 -10.62 13.98
N LYS A 48 3.31 -11.10 14.93
CA LYS A 48 4.52 -10.35 15.30
C LYS A 48 5.19 -9.94 13.99
N GLN A 49 5.37 -8.64 13.70
CA GLN A 49 5.72 -8.24 12.33
C GLN A 49 7.06 -8.87 11.89
N SER A 50 7.88 -9.34 12.85
CA SER A 50 9.01 -10.23 12.65
C SER A 50 8.71 -11.50 11.83
N GLU A 51 7.55 -12.14 12.02
CA GLU A 51 7.11 -13.31 11.24
C GLU A 51 6.83 -12.93 9.78
N ILE A 52 6.16 -11.80 9.55
CA ILE A 52 5.94 -11.26 8.20
C ILE A 52 7.29 -10.98 7.53
N VAL A 53 8.22 -10.33 8.24
CA VAL A 53 9.57 -10.03 7.73
C VAL A 53 10.32 -11.31 7.35
N GLN A 54 10.28 -12.34 8.19
CA GLN A 54 10.90 -13.63 7.89
C GLN A 54 10.28 -14.30 6.66
N ARG A 55 8.95 -14.25 6.51
CA ARG A 55 8.24 -14.82 5.35
C ARG A 55 8.56 -14.06 4.06
N ILE A 56 8.68 -12.75 4.13
CA ILE A 56 9.00 -11.90 2.98
C ILE A 56 10.47 -12.00 2.57
N GLN A 57 11.36 -12.46 3.45
CA GLN A 57 12.78 -12.64 3.14
C GLN A 57 13.01 -13.57 1.94
N ASN A 58 12.28 -14.67 1.85
CA ASN A 58 12.38 -15.60 0.71
C ASN A 58 11.95 -14.92 -0.60
N LEU A 59 10.88 -14.13 -0.54
CA LEU A 59 10.38 -13.37 -1.68
C LEU A 59 11.43 -12.37 -2.18
N PHE A 60 12.09 -11.64 -1.28
CA PHE A 60 13.18 -10.73 -1.67
C PHE A 60 14.41 -11.46 -2.16
N ASN A 61 14.71 -12.67 -1.69
CA ASN A 61 15.84 -13.45 -2.18
C ASN A 61 15.64 -13.99 -3.62
N SER A 62 14.41 -13.93 -4.15
CA SER A 62 14.13 -14.30 -5.54
C SER A 62 14.68 -13.29 -6.57
N GLU A 63 14.65 -13.67 -7.85
CA GLU A 63 15.07 -12.81 -8.97
C GLU A 63 14.09 -11.67 -9.28
N VAL A 64 12.90 -11.67 -8.67
CA VAL A 64 11.85 -10.65 -8.87
C VAL A 64 12.32 -9.25 -8.44
N PHE A 65 13.14 -9.17 -7.40
CA PHE A 65 13.63 -7.91 -6.85
C PHE A 65 15.05 -7.62 -7.31
N THR A 66 15.35 -6.36 -7.64
CA THR A 66 16.71 -5.97 -8.03
C THR A 66 17.68 -6.09 -6.84
N PRO A 67 19.01 -6.24 -7.07
CA PRO A 67 19.99 -6.24 -5.98
C PRO A 67 19.87 -5.01 -5.06
N GLN A 68 19.51 -3.86 -5.62
CA GLN A 68 19.27 -2.63 -4.87
C GLN A 68 18.05 -2.74 -3.95
N GLN A 69 16.92 -3.24 -4.47
CA GLN A 69 15.70 -3.46 -3.69
C GLN A 69 15.91 -4.49 -2.57
N ARG A 70 16.64 -5.58 -2.87
CA ARG A 70 17.09 -6.56 -1.87
C ARG A 70 17.94 -5.92 -0.78
N GLY A 71 18.91 -5.07 -1.16
CA GLY A 71 19.75 -4.34 -0.23
C GLY A 71 18.94 -3.46 0.73
N TYR A 72 17.95 -2.72 0.21
CA TYR A 72 17.04 -1.93 1.03
C TYR A 72 16.23 -2.78 2.00
N PHE A 73 15.63 -3.89 1.52
CA PHE A 73 14.88 -4.79 2.39
C PHE A 73 15.75 -5.45 3.46
N ASN A 74 16.97 -5.85 3.14
CA ASN A 74 17.89 -6.44 4.11
C ASN A 74 18.29 -5.42 5.19
N ALA A 75 18.53 -4.16 4.82
CA ALA A 75 18.77 -3.09 5.78
C ALA A 75 17.55 -2.86 6.69
N PHE A 76 16.34 -2.86 6.11
CA PHE A 76 15.07 -2.80 6.83
C PHE A 76 14.93 -3.97 7.82
N SER A 77 15.10 -5.20 7.33
CA SER A 77 14.92 -6.45 8.08
C SER A 77 15.89 -6.52 9.26
N ASN A 78 17.16 -6.20 9.03
CA ASN A 78 18.18 -6.15 10.08
C ASN A 78 17.88 -5.07 11.13
N ALA A 79 17.48 -3.87 10.72
CA ALA A 79 17.13 -2.81 11.67
C ALA A 79 15.89 -3.17 12.50
N TYR A 80 14.91 -3.84 11.89
CA TYR A 80 13.68 -4.29 12.55
C TYR A 80 13.97 -5.41 13.56
N LEU A 81 14.66 -6.47 13.14
CA LEU A 81 14.92 -7.66 13.96
C LEU A 81 15.91 -7.41 15.11
N ASN A 82 16.86 -6.48 14.94
CA ASN A 82 17.86 -6.17 15.97
C ASN A 82 17.45 -5.02 16.92
N SER A 83 16.29 -4.41 16.70
CA SER A 83 15.75 -3.44 17.67
C SER A 83 14.97 -4.19 18.76
N ASP A 84 15.39 -4.07 20.02
CA ASP A 84 14.74 -4.68 21.21
C ASP A 84 13.34 -4.09 21.50
N GLY A 85 12.44 -4.05 20.50
CA GLY A 85 11.09 -3.49 20.61
C GLY A 85 11.04 -1.97 20.85
N HIS A 86 12.19 -1.31 21.03
CA HIS A 86 12.28 0.13 21.15
C HIS A 86 12.13 0.78 19.78
N LYS A 87 10.85 0.95 19.40
CA LYS A 87 10.31 1.82 18.33
C LYS A 87 11.40 2.56 17.58
N SER A 88 12.00 1.91 16.59
CA SER A 88 12.84 2.63 15.66
C SER A 88 11.98 3.75 15.08
N LYS A 89 12.49 4.97 15.16
CA LYS A 89 11.89 6.20 14.63
C LYS A 89 11.79 6.17 13.09
N MET A 90 11.91 4.99 12.47
CA MET A 90 12.45 4.81 11.13
C MET A 90 11.52 4.10 10.14
N PHE A 91 10.28 3.81 10.51
CA PHE A 91 9.38 3.11 9.58
C PHE A 91 8.09 3.90 9.37
N GLU A 92 8.23 5.06 8.73
CA GLU A 92 7.23 5.43 7.74
C GLU A 92 7.28 4.33 6.67
N THR A 93 6.32 3.41 6.69
CA THR A 93 6.00 2.63 5.48
C THR A 93 5.95 3.62 4.33
N PHE A 94 6.65 3.32 3.23
CA PHE A 94 6.61 4.22 2.09
C PHE A 94 5.15 4.35 1.65
N LEU A 95 4.63 5.58 1.63
CA LEU A 95 3.29 5.87 1.11
C LEU A 95 3.35 5.86 -0.42
N ASN A 96 3.71 4.71 -0.98
CA ASN A 96 3.78 4.53 -2.41
C ASN A 96 2.37 4.49 -2.99
N GLY A 97 2.18 5.21 -4.10
CA GLY A 97 1.02 5.03 -4.95
C GLY A 97 1.24 3.90 -5.95
N ILE A 98 0.15 3.41 -6.52
CA ILE A 98 0.18 2.54 -7.69
C ILE A 98 -0.07 3.40 -8.92
N THR A 99 0.83 3.33 -9.91
CA THR A 99 0.70 4.02 -11.20
C THR A 99 -0.57 3.55 -11.92
N ASN A 100 -1.32 4.49 -12.47
CA ASN A 100 -2.51 4.19 -13.27
C ASN A 100 -2.09 3.79 -14.69
N SER A 101 -2.36 2.54 -15.06
CA SER A 101 -2.02 1.96 -16.38
C SER A 101 -3.14 2.15 -17.42
N GLY A 102 -3.92 3.24 -17.30
CA GLY A 102 -5.05 3.56 -18.17
C GLY A 102 -6.37 3.06 -17.59
N ASN A 103 -7.26 3.98 -17.19
CA ASN A 103 -8.56 3.69 -16.57
C ASN A 103 -8.58 2.73 -15.36
N THR A 104 -7.43 2.47 -14.73
CA THR A 104 -7.29 1.47 -13.64
C THR A 104 -7.30 2.08 -12.24
N CYS A 105 -7.73 3.33 -12.08
CA CYS A 105 -7.76 3.99 -10.77
C CYS A 105 -8.70 3.30 -9.77
N TYR A 106 -9.81 2.70 -10.25
CA TYR A 106 -10.71 1.88 -9.43
C TYR A 106 -9.93 0.71 -8.79
N MET A 107 -9.16 -0.03 -9.60
CA MET A 107 -8.33 -1.14 -9.14
C MET A 107 -7.25 -0.66 -8.18
N ASN A 108 -6.51 0.40 -8.52
CA ASN A 108 -5.42 0.92 -7.69
C ASN A 108 -5.92 1.32 -6.29
N SER A 109 -7.11 1.90 -6.20
CA SER A 109 -7.74 2.25 -4.92
C SER A 109 -8.07 1.03 -4.06
N ILE A 110 -8.57 -0.04 -4.68
CA ILE A 110 -8.89 -1.31 -4.00
C ILE A 110 -7.62 -2.05 -3.58
N LEU A 111 -6.61 -2.15 -4.45
CA LEU A 111 -5.34 -2.79 -4.11
C LEU A 111 -4.63 -2.06 -2.98
N SER A 112 -4.64 -0.72 -3.01
CA SER A 112 -4.09 0.10 -1.92
C SER A 112 -4.87 -0.09 -0.61
N LEU A 113 -6.21 -0.17 -0.67
CA LEU A 113 -7.05 -0.46 0.49
C LEU A 113 -6.69 -1.83 1.10
N LEU A 114 -6.67 -2.89 0.30
CA LEU A 114 -6.38 -4.25 0.74
C LEU A 114 -4.96 -4.39 1.30
N ALA A 115 -3.97 -3.73 0.66
CA ALA A 115 -2.60 -3.63 1.14
C ALA A 115 -2.49 -2.87 2.47
N ASN A 116 -3.52 -2.18 2.93
CA ASN A 116 -3.53 -1.49 4.23
C ASN A 116 -4.40 -2.18 5.29
N ILE A 117 -5.02 -3.33 4.98
CA ILE A 117 -5.74 -4.15 5.95
C ILE A 117 -4.77 -5.18 6.55
N PRO A 118 -4.35 -5.05 7.82
CA PRO A 118 -3.29 -5.89 8.39
C PRO A 118 -3.59 -7.39 8.35
N LYS A 119 -4.84 -7.78 8.63
CA LYS A 119 -5.28 -9.19 8.59
C LYS A 119 -5.19 -9.77 7.19
N PHE A 120 -5.68 -9.03 6.19
CA PHE A 120 -5.65 -9.45 4.80
C PHE A 120 -4.21 -9.61 4.31
N LYS A 121 -3.38 -8.59 4.56
CA LYS A 121 -1.95 -8.63 4.26
C LYS A 121 -1.24 -9.83 4.89
N TYR A 122 -1.53 -10.15 6.16
CA TYR A 122 -0.98 -11.34 6.81
C TYR A 122 -1.35 -12.61 6.06
N ILE A 123 -2.64 -12.81 5.77
CA ILE A 123 -3.13 -13.99 5.06
C ILE A 123 -2.43 -14.11 3.70
N ILE A 124 -2.32 -13.01 2.96
CA ILE A 124 -1.60 -12.98 1.68
C ILE A 124 -0.14 -13.42 1.87
N TYR A 125 0.59 -12.88 2.86
CA TYR A 125 1.99 -13.27 3.06
C TYR A 125 2.17 -14.71 3.57
N THR A 126 1.29 -15.21 4.42
CA THR A 126 1.45 -16.55 5.02
C THR A 126 0.80 -17.68 4.24
N CYS A 127 0.02 -17.39 3.20
CA CYS A 127 -0.57 -18.47 2.42
C CYS A 127 0.52 -19.33 1.75
N ASP A 128 0.36 -20.65 1.83
CA ASP A 128 1.36 -21.66 1.44
C ASP A 128 1.78 -21.53 -0.03
N GLU A 129 3.09 -21.51 -0.29
CA GLU A 129 3.71 -21.41 -1.62
C GLU A 129 3.34 -22.57 -2.54
N LYS A 130 3.05 -23.76 -2.00
CA LYS A 130 2.64 -24.92 -2.81
C LYS A 130 1.21 -24.82 -3.35
N LEU A 131 0.43 -23.84 -2.89
CA LEU A 131 -0.98 -23.66 -3.21
C LEU A 131 -1.28 -22.24 -3.73
N GLN A 132 -0.26 -21.50 -4.17
CA GLN A 132 -0.41 -20.13 -4.66
C GLN A 132 -0.80 -20.10 -6.14
N SER A 133 -1.87 -19.38 -6.46
CA SER A 133 -2.14 -18.92 -7.82
C SER A 133 -1.18 -17.79 -8.20
N ASP A 134 -0.95 -17.60 -9.50
CA ASP A 134 -0.14 -16.48 -10.03
C ASP A 134 -0.62 -15.13 -9.48
N LEU A 135 -1.94 -14.95 -9.34
CA LEU A 135 -2.54 -13.75 -8.77
C LEU A 135 -2.08 -13.50 -7.32
N LEU A 136 -2.05 -14.53 -6.48
CA LEU A 136 -1.59 -14.39 -5.11
C LEU A 136 -0.11 -14.03 -5.04
N THR A 137 0.71 -14.63 -5.89
CA THR A 137 2.13 -14.31 -6.00
C THR A 137 2.33 -12.85 -6.36
N GLU A 138 1.62 -12.35 -7.38
CA GLU A 138 1.71 -10.95 -7.78
C GLU A 138 1.15 -9.98 -6.73
N LEU A 139 0.10 -10.36 -5.99
CA LEU A 139 -0.39 -9.58 -4.85
C LEU A 139 0.66 -9.48 -3.73
N LYS A 140 1.35 -10.58 -3.40
CA LYS A 140 2.46 -10.56 -2.42
C LYS A 140 3.57 -9.62 -2.87
N ILE A 141 3.97 -9.71 -4.15
CA ILE A 141 5.00 -8.85 -4.74
C ILE A 141 4.58 -7.39 -4.69
N LEU A 142 3.35 -7.07 -5.10
CA LEU A 142 2.82 -5.70 -5.07
C LEU A 142 2.82 -5.15 -3.64
N PHE A 143 2.32 -5.91 -2.67
CA PHE A 143 2.25 -5.45 -1.28
C PHE A 143 3.65 -5.22 -0.70
N ALA A 144 4.61 -6.10 -1.03
CA ALA A 144 6.00 -5.93 -0.64
C ALA A 144 6.64 -4.68 -1.27
N LYS A 145 6.33 -4.39 -2.54
CA LYS A 145 6.76 -3.14 -3.20
C LYS A 145 6.19 -1.91 -2.50
N LEU A 146 4.90 -1.94 -2.16
CA LEU A 146 4.23 -0.83 -1.47
C LEU A 146 4.81 -0.58 -0.08
N ASP A 147 5.10 -1.62 0.70
CA ASP A 147 5.56 -1.48 2.08
C ASP A 147 7.06 -1.12 2.21
N PHE A 148 7.91 -1.74 1.40
CA PHE A 148 9.36 -1.78 1.67
C PHE A 148 10.23 -1.11 0.62
N ILE A 149 9.68 -0.76 -0.53
CA ILE A 149 10.47 -0.20 -1.64
C ILE A 149 10.07 1.24 -1.84
N ASN A 150 11.00 2.19 -1.65
CA ASN A 150 10.77 3.58 -2.01
C ASN A 150 10.86 3.76 -3.53
N HIS A 151 9.77 3.50 -4.25
CA HIS A 151 9.74 3.63 -5.71
C HIS A 151 8.54 4.47 -6.15
N PRO A 152 8.77 5.57 -6.91
CA PRO A 152 7.70 6.47 -7.31
C PRO A 152 6.70 5.83 -8.28
N ASN A 153 7.09 4.74 -8.96
CA ASN A 153 6.32 4.12 -10.04
C ASN A 153 6.07 2.63 -9.77
N VAL A 154 5.34 2.28 -8.72
CA VAL A 154 4.89 0.90 -8.52
C VAL A 154 3.73 0.64 -9.48
N THR A 155 3.81 -0.37 -10.35
CA THR A 155 2.72 -0.73 -11.27
C THR A 155 2.06 -2.04 -10.85
N ALA A 156 0.83 -2.25 -11.32
CA ALA A 156 0.06 -3.48 -11.11
C ALA A 156 -0.20 -4.23 -12.44
N ASP A 157 0.66 -4.03 -13.45
CA ASP A 157 0.44 -4.53 -14.82
C ASP A 157 0.33 -6.06 -14.86
N ASN A 158 1.19 -6.78 -14.12
CA ASN A 158 1.11 -8.24 -14.02
C ASN A 158 -0.24 -8.72 -13.46
N ILE A 159 -0.80 -8.01 -12.48
CA ILE A 159 -2.13 -8.33 -11.93
C ILE A 159 -3.20 -8.11 -13.00
N ILE A 160 -3.10 -7.02 -13.79
CA ILE A 160 -4.02 -6.76 -14.89
C ILE A 160 -3.97 -7.90 -15.91
N GLU A 161 -2.78 -8.33 -16.33
CA GLU A 161 -2.64 -9.41 -17.31
C GLU A 161 -3.20 -10.74 -16.78
N ILE A 162 -2.92 -11.08 -15.53
CA ILE A 162 -3.47 -12.29 -14.90
C ILE A 162 -5.00 -12.22 -14.84
N LEU A 163 -5.56 -11.11 -14.34
CA LEU A 163 -7.01 -10.96 -14.25
C LEU A 163 -7.68 -10.96 -15.62
N ARG A 164 -7.07 -10.34 -16.64
CA ARG A 164 -7.56 -10.36 -18.03
C ARG A 164 -7.61 -11.79 -18.59
N SER A 165 -6.65 -12.64 -18.22
CA SER A 165 -6.65 -14.06 -18.63
C SER A 165 -7.68 -14.93 -17.88
N GLN A 166 -8.11 -14.51 -16.69
CA GLN A 166 -8.98 -15.30 -15.82
C GLN A 166 -10.44 -14.82 -15.80
N ILE A 167 -10.69 -13.56 -16.18
CA ILE A 167 -11.99 -12.90 -16.07
C ILE A 167 -12.34 -12.30 -17.44
N ILE A 168 -13.31 -12.92 -18.10
CA ILE A 168 -13.75 -12.53 -19.45
C ILE A 168 -14.54 -11.21 -19.43
N ASP A 169 -15.28 -10.93 -18.36
CA ASP A 169 -16.26 -9.85 -18.32
C ASP A 169 -15.70 -8.48 -17.90
N ILE A 170 -14.42 -8.38 -17.52
CA ILE A 170 -13.81 -7.10 -17.15
C ILE A 170 -12.96 -6.56 -18.30
N ASN A 171 -13.41 -5.44 -18.87
CA ASN A 171 -12.60 -4.67 -19.82
C ASN A 171 -11.67 -3.70 -19.08
N PHE A 172 -10.41 -4.10 -18.89
CA PHE A 172 -9.39 -3.28 -18.22
C PHE A 172 -8.99 -2.00 -18.98
N SER A 173 -9.42 -1.83 -20.22
CA SER A 173 -9.22 -0.58 -20.99
C SER A 173 -10.26 0.49 -20.64
N GLU A 174 -11.31 0.15 -19.89
CA GLU A 174 -12.41 1.03 -19.51
C GLU A 174 -12.47 1.26 -18.01
N GLN A 175 -13.16 2.33 -17.60
CA GLN A 175 -13.47 2.58 -16.20
C GLN A 175 -14.45 1.52 -15.70
N GLN A 176 -14.21 0.99 -14.50
CA GLN A 176 -15.06 -0.02 -13.88
C GLN A 176 -15.53 0.44 -12.50
N ASP A 177 -16.56 -0.21 -11.98
CA ASP A 177 -17.00 -0.01 -10.60
C ASP A 177 -16.00 -0.67 -9.62
N ALA A 178 -15.51 0.10 -8.65
CA ALA A 178 -14.56 -0.40 -7.66
C ALA A 178 -15.15 -1.48 -6.74
N GLN A 179 -16.45 -1.41 -6.43
CA GLN A 179 -17.18 -2.40 -5.65
C GLN A 179 -17.33 -3.71 -6.43
N GLU A 180 -17.65 -3.64 -7.72
CA GLU A 180 -17.70 -4.82 -8.56
C GLU A 180 -16.32 -5.47 -8.67
N PHE A 181 -15.29 -4.65 -8.90
CA PHE A 181 -13.92 -5.13 -8.98
C PHE A 181 -13.46 -5.86 -7.72
N ILE A 182 -13.71 -5.31 -6.51
CA ILE A 182 -13.30 -5.99 -5.27
C ILE A 182 -14.00 -7.34 -5.09
N LEU A 183 -15.28 -7.46 -5.48
CA LEU A 183 -16.00 -8.73 -5.40
C LEU A 183 -15.37 -9.78 -6.32
N VAL A 184 -15.09 -9.42 -7.57
CA VAL A 184 -14.44 -10.31 -8.52
C VAL A 184 -13.02 -10.68 -8.06
N LEU A 185 -12.24 -9.70 -7.60
CA LEU A 185 -10.88 -9.93 -7.09
C LEU A 185 -10.88 -10.94 -5.94
N LEU A 186 -11.75 -10.77 -4.95
CA LEU A 186 -11.85 -11.67 -3.80
C LEU A 186 -12.31 -13.07 -4.21
N GLN A 187 -13.28 -13.17 -5.13
CA GLN A 187 -13.71 -14.47 -5.67
C GLN A 187 -12.58 -15.19 -6.39
N THR A 188 -11.79 -14.48 -7.21
CA THR A 188 -10.65 -15.05 -7.92
C THR A 188 -9.56 -15.50 -6.96
N ILE A 189 -9.26 -14.71 -5.93
CA ILE A 189 -8.33 -15.11 -4.87
C ILE A 189 -8.81 -16.38 -4.16
N LEU A 190 -10.08 -16.47 -3.79
CA LEU A 190 -10.65 -17.65 -3.12
C LEU A 190 -10.62 -18.90 -4.00
N LYS A 191 -10.93 -18.77 -5.30
CA LYS A 191 -10.84 -19.88 -6.26
C LYS A 191 -9.41 -20.36 -6.45
N GLY A 192 -8.47 -19.42 -6.57
CA GLY A 192 -7.05 -19.72 -6.77
C GLY A 192 -6.31 -20.16 -5.51
N ALA A 193 -6.95 -20.06 -4.33
CA ALA A 193 -6.29 -20.32 -3.06
C ALA A 193 -7.26 -20.81 -1.97
N PRO A 194 -7.92 -21.96 -2.18
CA PRO A 194 -8.96 -22.46 -1.29
C PRO A 194 -8.46 -22.79 0.12
N ALA A 195 -7.15 -22.97 0.31
CA ALA A 195 -6.52 -23.22 1.60
C ALA A 195 -6.17 -21.93 2.37
N CYS A 196 -6.12 -20.76 1.72
CA CYS A 196 -5.94 -19.50 2.45
C CYS A 196 -7.25 -19.20 3.21
N THR A 197 -7.25 -19.36 4.53
CA THR A 197 -8.45 -19.14 5.34
C THR A 197 -8.66 -17.63 5.59
N PHE A 198 -9.55 -17.00 4.81
CA PHE A 198 -10.00 -15.63 5.02
C PHE A 198 -11.20 -15.59 6.00
N ILE A 199 -11.00 -16.03 7.25
CA ILE A 199 -12.02 -16.01 8.32
C ILE A 199 -11.58 -15.04 9.41
#